data_AF-A0AAE1RNJ4-F1
#
_entry.id   AF-A0AAE1RNJ4-F1
#
_cell.length_a   1.000
_cell.length_b   1.000
_cell.length_c   1.000
_cell.angle_alpha   90.00
_cell.angle_beta   90.00
_cell.angle_gamma   90.00
#
_symmetry.space_group_name_H-M   'P 1'
#
loop_
_entity.id
_entity.type
_entity.pdbx_description
1 polymer ?
#
loop_
_entity_poly.entity_id
_entity_poly.type
_entity_poly.pdbx_seq_one_letter_code
_entity_poly.pdbx_strand_id
1 'polypeptide(L)'
;MHGFDTPIFYDIVAEFDPDDCPEDCVRPCEKVCPANAILQEGGVLAERCYGCGRCLPVCPYDKISEFHISGAITYVRDVTATAELLERDDVDAIEIHASGREPAVFKELWTGLGNSTANLKLVAVSFRDLRESTISAIKAMYAIMEANIQCFNLWQLDGRPMSGDIGRGATRDAIAFARKLASAGDNKPKGFLQLAGGTNGHTVEGLKKRLFQTTSIHETSKYETIPSTLCSPNALIAGVAFGGYARKIVGRVLSSVQSHHGLARVEDFPEQLLQAIIESLALVGTVKCYNIQKQRT
;
A
#
# COMPACT_ATOMS: atom_id res chain seq x y z
N MET A 1 5.87 -7.91 -13.77
CA MET A 1 4.65 -7.72 -12.96
C MET A 1 3.79 -6.73 -13.72
N HIS A 2 2.67 -7.15 -14.31
CA HIS A 2 1.75 -6.20 -14.95
C HIS A 2 1.12 -5.35 -13.85
N GLY A 3 1.75 -4.22 -13.54
CA GLY A 3 1.11 -3.14 -12.80
C GLY A 3 0.08 -2.54 -13.73
N PHE A 4 -1.12 -3.12 -13.76
CA PHE A 4 -2.24 -2.52 -14.45
C PHE A 4 -2.56 -1.22 -13.73
N ASP A 5 -2.57 -0.11 -14.47
CA ASP A 5 -2.99 1.20 -14.01
C ASP A 5 -4.43 1.12 -13.46
N THR A 6 -4.58 0.80 -12.19
CA THR A 6 -5.82 1.03 -11.47
C THR A 6 -5.81 2.50 -11.06
N PRO A 7 -6.71 3.34 -11.59
CA PRO A 7 -6.90 4.66 -11.02
C PRO A 7 -7.45 4.46 -9.61
N ILE A 8 -6.57 4.55 -8.62
CA ILE A 8 -6.98 4.75 -7.24
C ILE A 8 -7.47 6.19 -7.22
N PHE A 9 -8.78 6.40 -7.22
CA PHE A 9 -9.35 7.72 -7.02
C PHE A 9 -9.26 8.02 -5.53
N TYR A 10 -8.44 9.02 -5.20
CA TYR A 10 -8.29 9.49 -3.84
C TYR A 10 -9.41 10.50 -3.56
N ASP A 11 -9.99 10.44 -2.36
CA ASP A 11 -11.08 11.34 -1.94
C ASP A 11 -10.69 12.82 -2.00
N ILE A 12 -9.39 13.11 -2.09
CA ILE A 12 -8.80 14.42 -2.07
C ILE A 12 -7.73 14.47 -3.15
N VAL A 13 -7.79 15.47 -4.02
CA VAL A 13 -6.72 15.82 -4.97
C VAL A 13 -6.33 17.27 -4.77
N ALA A 14 -5.12 17.63 -5.18
CA ALA A 14 -4.77 19.04 -5.30
C ALA A 14 -5.42 19.62 -6.56
N GLU A 15 -5.81 20.89 -6.51
CA GLU A 15 -6.33 21.65 -7.65
C GLU A 15 -5.77 23.07 -7.64
N PHE A 16 -5.58 23.64 -8.83
CA PHE A 16 -5.37 25.06 -9.06
C PHE A 16 -5.72 25.39 -10.51
N ASP A 17 -6.13 26.64 -10.77
CA ASP A 17 -6.26 27.15 -12.13
C ASP A 17 -4.85 27.47 -12.67
N PRO A 18 -4.39 26.82 -13.76
CA PRO A 18 -3.08 27.12 -14.34
C PRO A 18 -2.96 28.57 -14.82
N ASP A 19 -4.05 29.23 -15.19
CA ASP A 19 -4.06 30.62 -15.64
C ASP A 19 -3.86 31.60 -14.47
N ASP A 20 -4.15 31.17 -13.24
CA ASP A 20 -3.86 31.91 -12.01
C ASP A 20 -2.40 31.80 -11.55
N CYS A 21 -1.59 30.95 -12.22
CA CYS A 21 -0.18 30.76 -11.88
C CYS A 21 0.68 31.86 -12.54
N PRO A 22 1.42 32.67 -11.78
CA PRO A 22 2.28 33.71 -12.36
C PRO A 22 3.30 33.13 -13.35
N GLU A 23 3.52 33.81 -14.48
CA GLU A 23 4.48 33.37 -15.51
C GLU A 23 5.92 33.23 -14.98
N ASP A 24 6.28 34.00 -13.95
CA ASP A 24 7.59 33.97 -13.29
C ASP A 24 7.69 32.93 -12.15
N CYS A 25 6.63 32.16 -11.91
CA CYS A 25 6.62 31.11 -10.90
C CYS A 25 7.62 30.00 -11.27
N VAL A 26 8.56 29.70 -10.38
CA VAL A 26 9.54 28.61 -10.54
C VAL A 26 8.93 27.20 -10.37
N ARG A 27 7.60 27.12 -10.22
CA ARG A 27 6.77 25.91 -10.04
C ARG A 27 7.37 24.89 -9.07
N PRO A 28 7.63 25.27 -7.79
CA PRO A 28 8.18 24.33 -6.81
C PRO A 28 7.25 23.14 -6.54
N CYS A 29 5.93 23.33 -6.73
CA CYS A 29 4.89 22.31 -6.62
C CYS A 29 5.10 21.13 -7.59
N GLU A 30 5.63 21.37 -8.79
CA GLU A 30 5.97 20.33 -9.77
C GLU A 30 7.07 19.41 -9.24
N LYS A 31 8.18 20.01 -8.77
CA LYS A 31 9.37 19.30 -8.29
C LYS A 31 9.08 18.43 -7.07
N VAL A 32 8.17 18.86 -6.20
CA VAL A 32 7.81 18.10 -5.00
C VAL A 32 6.72 17.06 -5.24
N CYS A 33 6.09 17.03 -6.43
CA CYS A 33 5.00 16.11 -6.73
C CYS A 33 5.54 14.71 -7.09
N PRO A 34 5.41 13.71 -6.19
CA PRO A 34 6.01 12.39 -6.37
C PRO A 34 5.32 11.52 -7.44
N ALA A 35 4.16 11.97 -7.92
CA ALA A 35 3.40 11.32 -8.97
C ALA A 35 3.56 12.00 -10.34
N ASN A 36 4.35 13.09 -10.42
CA ASN A 36 4.43 13.94 -11.62
C ASN A 36 3.01 14.30 -12.12
N ALA A 37 2.14 14.65 -11.18
CA ALA A 37 0.74 14.98 -11.44
C ALA A 37 0.53 16.46 -11.74
N ILE A 38 1.56 17.30 -11.64
CA ILE A 38 1.50 18.72 -12.01
C ILE A 38 2.32 18.89 -13.28
N LEU A 39 1.71 19.39 -14.34
CA LEU A 39 2.39 19.62 -15.61
C LEU A 39 3.12 20.97 -15.62
N GLN A 40 4.14 21.09 -16.48
CA GLN A 40 4.87 22.35 -16.68
C GLN A 40 3.98 23.40 -17.36
N GLU A 41 3.16 22.97 -18.33
CA GLU A 41 2.13 23.75 -19.01
C GLU A 41 0.77 23.11 -18.71
N GLY A 42 0.17 23.47 -17.57
CA GLY A 42 -1.14 22.94 -17.15
C GLY A 42 -1.34 22.87 -15.64
N GLY A 43 -2.52 22.37 -15.24
CA GLY A 43 -2.93 22.18 -13.86
C GLY A 43 -2.52 20.80 -13.29
N VAL A 44 -3.36 20.29 -12.38
CA VAL A 44 -3.18 18.96 -11.78
C VAL A 44 -3.88 17.88 -12.61
N LEU A 45 -3.15 16.84 -12.98
CA LEU A 45 -3.68 15.59 -13.52
C LEU A 45 -4.31 14.77 -12.38
N ALA A 46 -5.63 14.89 -12.24
CA ALA A 46 -6.40 14.25 -11.17
C ALA A 46 -6.17 12.73 -11.13
N GLU A 47 -6.00 12.08 -12.27
CA GLU A 47 -5.76 10.63 -12.39
C GLU A 47 -4.40 10.17 -11.86
N ARG A 48 -3.43 11.09 -11.72
CA ARG A 48 -2.13 10.81 -11.10
C ARG A 48 -2.03 11.35 -9.68
N CYS A 49 -2.83 12.36 -9.36
CA CYS A 49 -2.80 13.02 -8.07
C CYS A 49 -3.42 12.14 -7.00
N TYR A 50 -2.61 11.77 -6.01
CA TYR A 50 -3.08 10.93 -4.91
C TYR A 50 -3.39 11.69 -3.61
N GLY A 51 -3.55 13.01 -3.68
CA GLY A 51 -3.92 13.81 -2.51
C GLY A 51 -2.83 13.92 -1.46
N CYS A 52 -1.55 13.83 -1.85
CA CYS A 52 -0.44 13.80 -0.88
C CYS A 52 -0.22 15.11 -0.10
N GLY A 53 -0.80 16.22 -0.58
CA GLY A 53 -0.72 17.54 0.06
C GLY A 53 0.63 18.25 -0.07
N ARG A 54 1.64 17.69 -0.73
CA ARG A 54 3.02 18.25 -0.75
C ARG A 54 3.15 19.55 -1.51
N CYS A 55 2.35 19.73 -2.55
CA CYS A 55 2.39 20.91 -3.39
C CYS A 55 1.83 22.14 -2.67
N LEU A 56 0.90 21.96 -1.73
CA LEU A 56 0.24 23.06 -1.00
C LEU A 56 1.23 23.96 -0.25
N PRO A 57 2.04 23.46 0.71
CA PRO A 57 2.90 24.32 1.53
C PRO A 57 4.09 24.92 0.77
N VAL A 58 4.38 24.45 -0.45
CA VAL A 58 5.50 24.98 -1.25
C VAL A 58 5.05 25.99 -2.31
N CYS A 59 3.74 26.15 -2.53
CA CYS A 59 3.25 27.16 -3.46
C CYS A 59 3.50 28.56 -2.86
N PRO A 60 4.36 29.40 -3.47
CA PRO A 60 4.69 30.71 -2.90
C PRO A 60 3.53 31.71 -2.98
N TYR A 61 2.51 31.42 -3.79
CA TYR A 61 1.34 32.26 -4.01
C TYR A 61 0.06 31.71 -3.38
N ASP A 62 0.15 30.57 -2.66
CA ASP A 62 -0.98 29.92 -1.98
C ASP A 62 -2.20 29.65 -2.91
N LYS A 63 -1.91 29.29 -4.16
CA LYS A 63 -2.93 29.06 -5.21
C LYS A 63 -3.44 27.63 -5.30
N ILE A 64 -2.82 26.71 -4.56
CA ILE A 64 -3.15 25.28 -4.61
C ILE A 64 -4.05 24.94 -3.43
N SER A 65 -5.24 24.43 -3.72
CA SER A 65 -6.22 24.03 -2.73
C SER A 65 -6.41 22.51 -2.72
N GLU A 66 -6.95 22.00 -1.62
CA GLU A 66 -7.45 20.62 -1.55
C GLU A 66 -8.85 20.58 -2.15
N PHE A 67 -8.97 19.94 -3.30
CA PHE A 67 -10.26 19.63 -3.89
C PHE A 67 -10.72 18.26 -3.40
N HIS A 68 -11.79 18.27 -2.61
CA HIS A 68 -12.48 17.06 -2.22
C HIS A 68 -13.38 16.67 -3.39
N ILE A 69 -13.11 15.53 -4.01
CA ILE A 69 -13.96 15.02 -5.09
C ILE A 69 -15.30 14.64 -4.45
N SER A 70 -16.29 15.50 -4.61
CA SER A 70 -17.65 15.25 -4.12
C SER A 70 -18.21 14.05 -4.86
N GLY A 71 -18.43 12.96 -4.14
CA GLY A 71 -18.80 11.68 -4.74
C GLY A 71 -17.63 10.92 -5.33
N ALA A 72 -16.41 11.06 -4.78
CA ALA A 72 -15.26 10.19 -5.07
C ALA A 72 -15.76 8.75 -5.27
N ILE A 73 -15.85 8.36 -6.55
CA ILE A 73 -16.37 7.06 -6.91
C ILE A 73 -15.31 6.11 -6.39
N THR A 74 -15.68 5.27 -5.42
CA THR A 74 -14.86 4.10 -5.11
C THR A 74 -14.78 3.34 -6.42
N TYR A 75 -13.68 3.50 -7.14
CA TYR A 75 -13.54 2.88 -8.44
C TYR A 75 -13.46 1.38 -8.21
N VAL A 76 -14.57 0.73 -8.51
CA VAL A 76 -14.64 -0.71 -8.57
C VAL A 76 -14.26 -1.06 -10.01
N ARG A 77 -13.13 -1.75 -10.18
CA ARG A 77 -12.79 -2.40 -11.45
C ARG A 77 -13.99 -3.26 -11.87
N ASP A 78 -14.23 -3.35 -13.17
CA ASP A 78 -15.27 -4.25 -13.67
C ASP A 78 -15.04 -5.66 -13.11
N VAL A 79 -16.06 -6.17 -12.42
CA VAL A 79 -15.92 -7.38 -11.62
C VAL A 79 -15.75 -8.60 -12.52
N THR A 80 -16.39 -8.61 -13.69
CA THR A 80 -16.26 -9.67 -14.70
C THR A 80 -14.84 -9.72 -15.23
N ALA A 81 -14.31 -8.59 -15.70
CA ALA A 81 -12.94 -8.49 -16.18
C ALA A 81 -11.91 -8.84 -15.08
N THR A 82 -12.21 -8.49 -13.83
CA THR A 82 -11.34 -8.86 -12.70
C THR A 82 -11.38 -10.37 -12.45
N ALA A 83 -12.58 -10.99 -12.45
CA ALA A 83 -12.73 -12.43 -12.29
C ALA A 83 -12.01 -13.21 -13.39
N GLU A 84 -12.12 -12.78 -14.66
CA GLU A 84 -11.39 -13.35 -15.80
C GLU A 84 -9.87 -13.28 -15.60
N LEU A 85 -9.37 -12.20 -14.99
CA LEU A 85 -7.94 -12.09 -14.64
C LEU A 85 -7.54 -13.05 -13.52
N LEU A 86 -8.42 -13.29 -12.54
CA LEU A 86 -8.15 -14.22 -11.44
C LEU A 86 -8.28 -15.70 -11.86
N GLU A 87 -9.01 -15.97 -12.92
CA GLU A 87 -9.10 -17.29 -13.53
C GLU A 87 -7.85 -17.66 -14.34
N ARG A 88 -7.03 -16.67 -14.68
CA ARG A 88 -5.70 -16.91 -15.22
C ARG A 88 -4.76 -17.34 -14.07
N ASP A 89 -4.03 -18.42 -14.28
CA ASP A 89 -3.06 -18.98 -13.31
C ASP A 89 -1.76 -18.12 -13.19
N ASP A 90 -1.86 -16.81 -13.42
CA ASP A 90 -0.76 -15.83 -13.32
C ASP A 90 -1.01 -14.72 -12.29
N VAL A 91 -2.14 -14.77 -11.56
CA VAL A 91 -2.47 -13.86 -10.46
C VAL A 91 -2.59 -14.61 -9.14
N ASP A 92 -1.57 -14.50 -8.30
CA ASP A 92 -1.52 -15.16 -7.00
C ASP A 92 -2.22 -14.39 -5.87
N ALA A 93 -2.44 -13.08 -6.04
CA ALA A 93 -2.94 -12.22 -4.96
C ALA A 93 -3.68 -11.00 -5.48
N ILE A 94 -4.64 -10.51 -4.69
CA ILE A 94 -5.30 -9.22 -4.90
C ILE A 94 -5.17 -8.33 -3.68
N GLU A 95 -5.14 -7.02 -3.92
CA GLU A 95 -5.32 -5.98 -2.91
C GLU A 95 -6.61 -5.22 -3.20
N ILE A 96 -7.49 -5.12 -2.20
CA ILE A 96 -8.76 -4.41 -2.26
C ILE A 96 -8.69 -3.22 -1.30
N HIS A 97 -8.78 -2.00 -1.83
CA HIS A 97 -8.95 -0.81 -0.99
C HIS A 97 -10.43 -0.65 -0.63
N ALA A 98 -10.74 -0.68 0.66
CA ALA A 98 -12.07 -0.51 1.19
C ALA A 98 -12.17 0.80 1.97
N SER A 99 -13.23 1.57 1.72
CA SER A 99 -13.56 2.75 2.53
C SER A 99 -13.95 2.37 3.98
N GLY A 100 -14.38 1.12 4.17
CA GLY A 100 -14.90 0.55 5.42
C GLY A 100 -16.20 1.18 5.92
N ARG A 101 -16.76 2.16 5.19
CA ARG A 101 -18.02 2.84 5.52
C ARG A 101 -19.22 2.27 4.76
N GLU A 102 -18.97 1.59 3.64
CA GLU A 102 -20.00 1.09 2.74
C GLU A 102 -19.82 -0.41 2.47
N PRO A 103 -20.24 -1.29 3.40
CA PRO A 103 -20.08 -2.73 3.26
C PRO A 103 -20.81 -3.33 2.05
N ALA A 104 -21.84 -2.64 1.54
CA ALA A 104 -22.62 -3.10 0.38
C ALA A 104 -21.76 -3.18 -0.89
N VAL A 105 -20.94 -2.16 -1.16
CA VAL A 105 -20.04 -2.12 -2.32
C VAL A 105 -18.98 -3.23 -2.22
N PHE A 106 -18.43 -3.43 -1.02
CA PHE A 106 -17.49 -4.53 -0.77
C PHE A 106 -18.14 -5.90 -1.00
N LYS A 107 -19.39 -6.07 -0.55
CA LYS A 107 -20.17 -7.29 -0.77
C LYS A 107 -20.43 -7.55 -2.24
N GLU A 108 -20.80 -6.53 -3.00
CA GLU A 108 -21.05 -6.65 -4.45
C GLU A 108 -19.79 -7.10 -5.19
N LEU A 109 -18.65 -6.43 -4.95
CA LEU A 109 -17.36 -6.82 -5.50
C LEU A 109 -17.02 -8.27 -5.14
N TRP A 110 -17.02 -8.60 -3.85
CA TRP A 110 -16.61 -9.91 -3.38
C TRP A 110 -17.52 -11.03 -3.89
N THR A 111 -18.84 -10.80 -3.92
CA THR A 111 -19.81 -11.76 -4.46
C THR A 111 -19.63 -11.95 -5.96
N GLY A 112 -19.39 -10.87 -6.70
CA GLY A 112 -19.20 -10.93 -8.15
C GLY A 112 -17.89 -11.61 -8.56
N LEU A 113 -16.82 -11.50 -7.76
CA LEU A 113 -15.60 -12.31 -7.98
C LEU A 113 -15.90 -13.80 -7.82
N GLY A 114 -16.82 -14.18 -6.93
CA GLY A 114 -17.33 -15.53 -6.80
C GLY A 114 -16.22 -16.58 -6.62
N ASN A 115 -16.24 -17.61 -7.47
CA ASN A 115 -15.30 -18.73 -7.41
C ASN A 115 -13.89 -18.39 -7.91
N SER A 116 -13.71 -17.30 -8.67
CA SER A 116 -12.39 -16.90 -9.16
C SER A 116 -11.41 -16.60 -8.03
N THR A 117 -11.92 -16.27 -6.83
CA THR A 117 -11.14 -16.09 -5.61
C THR A 117 -10.42 -17.34 -5.13
N ALA A 118 -10.83 -18.54 -5.57
CA ALA A 118 -10.20 -19.81 -5.21
C ALA A 118 -8.78 -19.98 -5.80
N ASN A 119 -8.46 -19.24 -6.87
CA ASN A 119 -7.13 -19.26 -7.48
C ASN A 119 -6.10 -18.41 -6.70
N LEU A 120 -6.58 -17.58 -5.78
CA LEU A 120 -5.72 -16.71 -5.00
C LEU A 120 -5.00 -17.47 -3.89
N LYS A 121 -3.74 -17.10 -3.66
CA LYS A 121 -2.96 -17.49 -2.47
C LYS A 121 -3.11 -16.47 -1.34
N LEU A 122 -3.44 -15.21 -1.66
CA LEU A 122 -3.57 -14.12 -0.71
C LEU A 122 -4.64 -13.11 -1.15
N VAL A 123 -5.49 -12.69 -0.22
CA VAL A 123 -6.31 -11.49 -0.36
C VAL A 123 -5.87 -10.49 0.69
N ALA A 124 -5.54 -9.28 0.24
CA ALA A 124 -5.24 -8.17 1.10
C ALA A 124 -6.38 -7.14 1.03
N VAL A 125 -6.87 -6.69 2.20
CA VAL A 125 -7.88 -5.65 2.29
C VAL A 125 -7.29 -4.46 3.03
N SER A 126 -7.13 -3.35 2.30
CA SER A 126 -6.57 -2.08 2.75
C SER A 126 -7.67 -1.14 3.23
N PHE A 127 -7.54 -0.57 4.42
CA PHE A 127 -8.51 0.39 4.98
C PHE A 127 -7.85 1.36 5.96
N ARG A 128 -8.46 2.55 6.11
CA ARG A 128 -8.01 3.61 7.03
C ARG A 128 -8.54 3.39 8.45
N ASP A 129 -7.95 4.07 9.44
CA ASP A 129 -8.47 4.08 10.80
C ASP A 129 -9.83 4.82 10.85
N LEU A 130 -10.91 4.05 11.00
CA LEU A 130 -12.28 4.55 11.16
C LEU A 130 -12.61 4.90 12.61
N ARG A 131 -11.60 5.04 13.48
CA ARG A 131 -11.79 5.27 14.92
C ARG A 131 -12.59 4.11 15.51
N GLU A 132 -13.56 4.36 16.38
CA GLU A 132 -14.26 3.32 17.13
C GLU A 132 -14.96 2.27 16.26
N SER A 133 -15.34 2.61 15.02
CA SER A 133 -16.03 1.66 14.12
C SER A 133 -15.09 0.70 13.38
N THR A 134 -13.77 0.86 13.49
CA THR A 134 -12.80 0.09 12.68
C THR A 134 -12.96 -1.42 12.85
N ILE A 135 -13.02 -1.92 14.08
CA ILE A 135 -13.14 -3.37 14.32
C ILE A 135 -14.47 -3.91 13.77
N SER A 136 -15.57 -3.15 13.95
CA SER A 136 -16.88 -3.52 13.42
C SER A 136 -16.87 -3.60 11.90
N ALA A 137 -16.26 -2.62 11.22
CA ALA A 137 -16.13 -2.59 9.77
C ALA A 137 -15.33 -3.79 9.25
N ILE A 138 -14.19 -4.10 9.87
CA ILE A 138 -13.37 -5.27 9.49
C ILE A 138 -14.15 -6.57 9.69
N LYS A 139 -14.87 -6.71 10.80
CA LYS A 139 -15.70 -7.89 11.05
C LYS A 139 -16.81 -8.05 10.03
N ALA A 140 -17.46 -6.94 9.63
CA ALA A 140 -18.47 -6.96 8.59
C ALA A 140 -17.90 -7.41 7.24
N MET A 141 -16.73 -6.88 6.85
CA MET A 141 -16.03 -7.31 5.63
C MET A 141 -15.60 -8.76 5.71
N TYR A 142 -15.07 -9.20 6.84
CA TYR A 142 -14.68 -10.60 7.04
C TYR A 142 -15.90 -11.54 6.94
N ALA A 143 -17.03 -11.18 7.54
CA ALA A 143 -18.25 -12.00 7.47
C ALA A 143 -18.77 -12.16 6.02
N ILE A 144 -18.54 -11.16 5.16
CA ILE A 144 -18.81 -11.26 3.72
C ILE A 144 -17.87 -12.27 3.05
N MET A 145 -16.59 -12.29 3.45
CA MET A 145 -15.56 -13.13 2.86
C MET A 145 -15.54 -14.58 3.39
N GLU A 146 -15.96 -14.79 4.64
CA GLU A 146 -15.77 -16.04 5.37
C GLU A 146 -16.38 -17.26 4.67
N ALA A 147 -17.43 -17.06 3.88
CA ALA A 147 -18.13 -18.14 3.19
C ALA A 147 -17.32 -18.81 2.07
N ASN A 148 -16.41 -18.10 1.43
CA ASN A 148 -15.70 -18.55 0.22
C ASN A 148 -14.21 -18.17 0.17
N ILE A 149 -13.65 -17.54 1.21
CA ILE A 149 -12.21 -17.31 1.28
C ILE A 149 -11.46 -18.64 1.50
N GLN A 150 -10.62 -19.00 0.53
CA GLN A 150 -9.82 -20.25 0.56
C GLN A 150 -8.32 -19.98 0.70
N CYS A 151 -7.94 -18.73 0.90
CA CYS A 151 -6.57 -18.25 0.87
C CYS A 151 -6.22 -17.43 2.11
N PHE A 152 -4.98 -16.93 2.20
CA PHE A 152 -4.59 -16.10 3.33
C PHE A 152 -5.33 -14.76 3.31
N ASN A 153 -5.85 -14.34 4.47
CA ASN A 153 -6.45 -13.02 4.66
C ASN A 153 -5.44 -12.06 5.31
N LEU A 154 -5.18 -10.92 4.67
CA LEU A 154 -4.28 -9.88 5.15
C LEU A 154 -5.02 -8.54 5.28
N TRP A 155 -5.12 -8.03 6.49
CA TRP A 155 -5.60 -6.68 6.77
C TRP A 155 -4.45 -5.69 6.69
N GLN A 156 -4.46 -4.86 5.65
CA GLN A 156 -3.51 -3.76 5.49
C GLN A 156 -4.04 -2.53 6.21
N LEU A 157 -3.36 -2.19 7.31
CA LEU A 157 -3.71 -1.08 8.19
C LEU A 157 -3.14 0.20 7.60
N ASP A 158 -3.84 0.79 6.63
CA ASP A 158 -3.39 1.97 5.89
C ASP A 158 -3.52 3.23 6.75
N GLY A 159 -2.51 3.45 7.61
CA GLY A 159 -2.53 4.50 8.64
C GLY A 159 -2.61 5.90 8.03
N ARG A 160 -1.48 6.41 7.55
CA ARG A 160 -1.44 7.65 6.77
C ARG A 160 -0.96 7.32 5.34
N PRO A 161 -1.88 7.15 4.37
CA PRO A 161 -1.53 6.73 3.01
C PRO A 161 -0.41 7.58 2.41
N MET A 162 0.52 6.93 1.70
CA MET A 162 1.58 7.58 0.91
C MET A 162 2.44 8.63 1.65
N SER A 163 2.56 8.50 2.98
CA SER A 163 3.28 9.46 3.83
C SER A 163 4.57 8.91 4.43
N GLY A 164 5.03 7.73 4.01
CA GLY A 164 6.18 7.05 4.60
C GLY A 164 7.45 7.91 4.62
N ASP A 165 7.68 8.70 3.59
CA ASP A 165 8.85 9.58 3.47
C ASP A 165 8.73 10.92 4.21
N ILE A 166 7.62 11.20 4.90
CA ILE A 166 7.40 12.40 5.74
C ILE A 166 8.08 12.26 7.12
N GLY A 167 8.49 11.05 7.52
CA GLY A 167 9.31 10.81 8.72
C GLY A 167 8.54 10.27 9.93
N ARG A 168 9.05 10.52 11.14
CA ARG A 168 8.63 9.83 12.38
C ARG A 168 7.15 9.97 12.74
N GLY A 169 6.54 11.12 12.45
CA GLY A 169 5.12 11.37 12.75
C GLY A 169 4.19 10.36 12.08
N ALA A 170 4.39 10.14 10.76
CA ALA A 170 3.60 9.17 9.99
C ALA A 170 3.74 7.74 10.53
N THR A 171 4.95 7.35 10.94
CA THR A 171 5.20 6.03 11.54
C THR A 171 4.55 5.87 12.90
N ARG A 172 4.52 6.93 13.72
CA ARG A 172 3.84 6.88 15.03
C ARG A 172 2.36 6.58 14.84
N ASP A 173 1.72 7.24 13.88
CA ASP A 173 0.28 7.10 13.64
C ASP A 173 -0.04 5.70 13.06
N ALA A 174 0.78 5.18 12.14
CA ALA A 174 0.67 3.81 11.64
C ALA A 174 0.82 2.75 12.75
N ILE A 175 1.78 2.94 13.66
CA ILE A 175 1.98 2.04 14.81
C ILE A 175 0.83 2.15 15.81
N ALA A 176 0.30 3.36 16.05
CA ALA A 176 -0.85 3.56 16.93
C ALA A 176 -2.08 2.81 16.41
N PHE A 177 -2.33 2.89 15.10
CA PHE A 177 -3.43 2.15 14.47
C PHE A 177 -3.27 0.64 14.62
N ALA A 178 -2.08 0.11 14.35
CA ALA A 178 -1.76 -1.30 14.57
C ALA A 178 -1.94 -1.75 16.02
N ARG A 179 -1.48 -0.96 16.99
CA ARG A 179 -1.65 -1.26 18.43
C ARG A 179 -3.11 -1.37 18.83
N LYS A 180 -3.97 -0.50 18.30
CA LYS A 180 -5.39 -0.51 18.59
C LYS A 180 -6.05 -1.83 18.18
N LEU A 181 -5.76 -2.35 16.99
CA LEU A 181 -6.32 -3.63 16.54
C LEU A 181 -5.69 -4.82 17.26
N ALA A 182 -4.38 -4.78 17.48
CA ALA A 182 -3.67 -5.87 18.17
C ALA A 182 -4.13 -6.03 19.63
N SER A 183 -4.51 -4.92 20.30
CA SER A 183 -5.00 -4.90 21.68
C SER A 183 -6.50 -5.18 21.82
N ALA A 184 -7.20 -5.57 20.76
CA ALA A 184 -8.65 -5.79 20.78
C ALA A 184 -9.11 -7.06 21.52
N GLY A 185 -8.19 -7.86 22.08
CA GLY A 185 -8.50 -9.11 22.79
C GLY A 185 -9.31 -10.07 21.91
N ASP A 186 -10.39 -10.62 22.47
CA ASP A 186 -11.31 -11.53 21.75
C ASP A 186 -12.07 -10.86 20.60
N ASN A 187 -12.06 -9.52 20.56
CA ASN A 187 -12.71 -8.75 19.50
C ASN A 187 -11.80 -8.57 18.27
N LYS A 188 -10.57 -9.11 18.28
CA LYS A 188 -9.62 -8.99 17.17
C LYS A 188 -10.18 -9.64 15.88
N PRO A 189 -10.03 -8.98 14.71
CA PRO A 189 -10.44 -9.59 13.45
C PRO A 189 -9.60 -10.82 13.09
N LYS A 190 -10.22 -11.80 12.43
CA LYS A 190 -9.53 -12.99 11.91
C LYS A 190 -8.67 -12.61 10.70
N GLY A 191 -7.46 -13.16 10.62
CA GLY A 191 -6.50 -12.88 9.55
C GLY A 191 -5.22 -12.22 10.07
N PHE A 192 -4.28 -12.00 9.17
CA PHE A 192 -3.00 -11.36 9.46
C PHE A 192 -3.14 -9.84 9.43
N LEU A 193 -2.40 -9.13 10.29
CA LEU A 193 -2.36 -7.67 10.29
C LEU A 193 -1.03 -7.20 9.69
N GLN A 194 -1.05 -6.27 8.73
CA GLN A 194 0.15 -5.66 8.18
C GLN A 194 0.07 -4.14 8.33
N LEU A 195 1.14 -3.51 8.83
CA LEU A 195 1.22 -2.05 8.81
C LEU A 195 1.40 -1.59 7.37
N ALA A 196 0.54 -0.68 6.93
CA ALA A 196 0.67 0.07 5.69
C ALA A 196 0.49 1.57 6.00
N GLY A 197 0.66 2.44 5.00
CA GLY A 197 0.40 3.88 5.16
C GLY A 197 1.24 4.59 6.24
N GLY A 198 2.34 5.23 5.85
CA GLY A 198 3.18 6.02 6.77
C GLY A 198 4.35 5.23 7.39
N THR A 199 4.58 4.03 6.87
CA THR A 199 5.71 3.15 7.21
C THR A 199 7.03 3.64 6.57
N ASN A 200 8.12 3.58 7.34
CA ASN A 200 9.46 4.01 6.93
C ASN A 200 10.58 3.40 7.80
N GLY A 201 11.81 3.89 7.66
CA GLY A 201 12.98 3.39 8.37
C GLY A 201 12.87 3.39 9.91
N HIS A 202 11.94 4.15 10.49
CA HIS A 202 11.67 4.15 11.94
C HIS A 202 10.63 3.09 12.37
N THR A 203 9.90 2.47 11.43
CA THR A 203 8.78 1.59 11.73
C THR A 203 9.22 0.33 12.46
N VAL A 204 10.28 -0.34 12.00
CA VAL A 204 10.78 -1.55 12.64
C VAL A 204 11.26 -1.29 14.06
N GLU A 205 12.02 -0.22 14.29
CA GLU A 205 12.46 0.16 15.64
C GLU A 205 11.26 0.47 16.55
N GLY A 206 10.26 1.19 16.02
CA GLY A 206 9.03 1.51 16.75
C GLY A 206 8.17 0.29 17.10
N LEU A 207 8.19 -0.74 16.24
CA LEU A 207 7.50 -2.02 16.47
C LEU A 207 8.26 -2.91 17.45
N LYS A 208 9.59 -3.02 17.35
CA LYS A 208 10.44 -3.78 18.29
C LYS A 208 10.30 -3.29 19.72
N LYS A 209 9.94 -2.02 19.91
CA LYS A 209 9.71 -1.48 21.24
C LYS A 209 8.43 -1.98 21.92
N ARG A 210 7.37 -2.48 21.23
CA ARG A 210 6.09 -2.93 21.87
C ARG A 210 5.16 -3.91 21.10
N LEU A 211 5.48 -4.46 19.93
CA LEU A 211 4.50 -5.22 19.12
C LEU A 211 5.03 -6.38 18.27
N PHE A 212 6.34 -6.45 18.00
CA PHE A 212 6.90 -7.48 17.13
C PHE A 212 7.43 -8.66 17.97
N GLN A 213 6.78 -9.80 17.89
CA GLN A 213 7.43 -11.08 18.16
C GLN A 213 7.77 -11.68 16.80
N THR A 214 9.04 -11.58 16.40
CA THR A 214 9.50 -12.28 15.20
C THR A 214 9.29 -13.78 15.45
N THR A 215 8.35 -14.41 14.74
CA THR A 215 8.29 -15.86 14.72
C THR A 215 9.57 -16.32 14.04
N SER A 216 10.51 -16.87 14.81
CA SER A 216 11.69 -17.54 14.25
C SER A 216 11.15 -18.75 13.48
N ILE A 217 11.10 -18.65 12.15
CA ILE A 217 10.90 -19.83 11.33
C ILE A 217 12.22 -20.59 11.44
N HIS A 218 12.28 -21.54 12.37
CA HIS A 218 13.33 -22.55 12.34
C HIS A 218 13.17 -23.29 11.02
N GLU A 219 14.17 -23.21 10.14
CA GLU A 219 14.31 -24.11 9.00
C GLU A 219 14.55 -25.53 9.54
N THR A 220 13.51 -26.19 10.01
CA THR A 220 13.50 -27.64 10.12
C THR A 220 13.13 -28.18 8.74
N SER A 221 14.16 -28.67 8.08
CA SER A 221 14.12 -29.46 6.87
C SER A 221 12.99 -30.51 6.89
N LYS A 222 12.41 -30.71 5.70
CA LYS A 222 11.54 -31.80 5.24
C LYS A 222 10.06 -31.47 5.27
N TYR A 223 9.51 -31.39 4.05
CA TYR A 223 8.14 -31.73 3.66
C TYR A 223 7.25 -32.23 4.80
N GLU A 224 6.70 -31.30 5.58
CA GLU A 224 5.59 -31.56 6.48
C GLU A 224 4.49 -30.57 6.15
N THR A 225 3.31 -31.14 5.96
CA THR A 225 2.04 -30.57 5.56
C THR A 225 1.81 -29.19 6.19
N ILE A 226 1.51 -28.20 5.36
CA ILE A 226 1.05 -26.87 5.80
C ILE A 226 -0.06 -27.08 6.84
N PRO A 227 0.08 -26.61 8.08
CA PRO A 227 -0.97 -26.74 9.08
C PRO A 227 -2.26 -26.09 8.56
N SER A 228 -3.36 -26.84 8.62
CA SER A 228 -4.70 -26.52 8.10
C SER A 228 -5.42 -25.36 8.81
N THR A 229 -4.68 -24.44 9.43
CA THR A 229 -5.21 -23.21 10.02
C THR A 229 -4.71 -22.00 9.22
N LEU A 230 -5.36 -21.75 8.07
CA LEU A 230 -5.24 -20.52 7.26
C LEU A 230 -5.51 -19.22 8.05
N CYS A 231 -5.94 -19.34 9.30
CA CYS A 231 -6.10 -18.26 10.28
C CYS A 231 -5.24 -18.54 11.52
N SER A 232 -4.16 -17.77 11.71
CA SER A 232 -3.48 -17.75 13.01
C SER A 232 -4.37 -16.99 14.01
N PRO A 233 -4.81 -17.61 15.13
CA PRO A 233 -5.65 -16.93 16.12
C PRO A 233 -4.92 -15.76 16.80
N ASN A 234 -3.58 -15.70 16.72
CA ASN A 234 -2.76 -14.84 17.58
C ASN A 234 -1.82 -13.87 16.86
N ALA A 235 -2.02 -13.56 15.58
CA ALA A 235 -1.14 -12.59 14.90
C ALA A 235 -1.18 -11.20 15.59
N LEU A 236 -0.05 -10.79 16.18
CA LEU A 236 0.12 -9.46 16.79
C LEU A 236 0.36 -8.40 15.71
N ILE A 237 1.27 -8.65 14.75
CA ILE A 237 1.47 -7.99 13.46
C ILE A 237 2.31 -8.95 12.60
N ALA A 238 1.88 -9.23 11.36
CA ALA A 238 2.50 -10.21 10.45
C ALA A 238 3.50 -9.60 9.45
N GLY A 239 3.51 -8.28 9.29
CA GLY A 239 4.44 -7.61 8.39
C GLY A 239 4.30 -6.09 8.33
N VAL A 240 5.15 -5.49 7.51
CA VAL A 240 5.15 -4.06 7.20
C VAL A 240 5.25 -3.91 5.68
N ALA A 241 4.32 -3.19 5.08
CA ALA A 241 4.40 -2.76 3.68
C ALA A 241 5.05 -1.38 3.63
N PHE A 242 5.96 -1.15 2.69
CA PHE A 242 6.61 0.14 2.47
C PHE A 242 6.20 0.72 1.11
N GLY A 243 5.45 1.83 1.13
CA GLY A 243 5.03 2.55 -0.08
C GLY A 243 5.97 3.73 -0.39
N GLY A 244 5.55 4.95 -0.02
CA GLY A 244 6.30 6.18 -0.30
C GLY A 244 7.77 6.18 0.14
N TYR A 245 8.10 5.51 1.26
CA TYR A 245 9.48 5.37 1.70
C TYR A 245 10.31 4.45 0.78
N ALA A 246 9.73 3.33 0.31
CA ALA A 246 10.38 2.46 -0.67
C ALA A 246 10.59 3.21 -2.00
N ARG A 247 9.57 3.98 -2.43
CA ARG A 247 9.69 4.86 -3.62
C ARG A 247 10.85 5.85 -3.48
N LYS A 248 11.08 6.44 -2.30
CA LYS A 248 12.21 7.36 -2.09
C LYS A 248 13.58 6.68 -2.21
N ILE A 249 13.68 5.42 -1.80
CA ILE A 249 14.92 4.64 -1.86
C ILE A 249 15.14 4.17 -3.30
N VAL A 250 14.26 3.29 -3.79
CA VAL A 250 14.35 2.65 -5.11
C VAL A 250 14.23 3.67 -6.25
N GLY A 251 13.46 4.74 -6.05
CA GLY A 251 13.27 5.79 -7.03
C GLY A 251 14.56 6.47 -7.47
N ARG A 252 15.62 6.47 -6.64
CA ARG A 252 16.94 7.00 -7.05
C ARG A 252 17.55 6.18 -8.19
N VAL A 253 17.40 4.86 -8.11
CA VAL A 253 17.85 3.93 -9.14
C VAL A 253 17.02 4.10 -10.41
N LEU A 254 15.70 4.20 -10.26
CA LEU A 254 14.78 4.40 -11.39
C LEU A 254 15.01 5.75 -12.10
N SER A 255 15.24 6.83 -11.35
CA SER A 255 15.56 8.14 -11.91
C SER A 255 16.91 8.14 -12.65
N SER A 256 17.89 7.35 -12.20
CA SER A 256 19.16 7.18 -12.93
C SER A 256 18.96 6.49 -14.28
N VAL A 257 18.11 5.47 -14.36
CA VAL A 257 17.74 4.85 -15.65
C VAL A 257 17.08 5.88 -16.57
N GLN A 258 16.14 6.66 -16.03
CA GLN A 258 15.43 7.67 -16.81
C GLN A 258 16.33 8.78 -17.32
N SER A 259 17.30 9.25 -16.52
CA SER A 259 18.21 10.33 -16.93
C SER A 259 19.19 9.89 -18.02
N HIS A 260 19.60 8.63 -18.03
CA HIS A 260 20.58 8.10 -18.99
C HIS A 260 19.95 7.49 -20.24
N HIS A 261 18.72 6.98 -20.14
CA HIS A 261 18.09 6.16 -21.19
C HIS A 261 16.65 6.57 -21.53
N GLY A 262 16.11 7.63 -20.91
CA GLY A 262 14.74 8.10 -21.17
C GLY A 262 13.66 7.19 -20.58
N LEU A 263 12.52 7.06 -21.25
CA LEU A 263 11.41 6.19 -20.84
C LEU A 263 11.75 4.71 -21.14
N ALA A 264 12.60 4.13 -20.31
CA ALA A 264 13.05 2.75 -20.45
C ALA A 264 12.63 1.91 -19.24
N ARG A 265 12.40 0.61 -19.45
CA ARG A 265 11.99 -0.32 -18.39
C ARG A 265 13.22 -0.73 -17.60
N VAL A 266 13.14 -0.74 -16.26
CA VAL A 266 14.29 -1.11 -15.42
C VAL A 266 14.75 -2.54 -15.68
N GLU A 267 13.84 -3.41 -16.13
CA GLU A 267 14.13 -4.80 -16.49
C GLU A 267 15.10 -4.93 -17.67
N ASP A 268 15.24 -3.89 -18.50
CA ASP A 268 16.18 -3.86 -19.63
C ASP A 268 17.62 -3.52 -19.19
N PHE A 269 17.82 -3.15 -17.92
CA PHE A 269 19.11 -2.73 -17.36
C PHE A 269 19.49 -3.58 -16.14
N PRO A 270 20.19 -4.72 -16.35
CA PRO A 270 20.45 -5.70 -15.29
C PRO A 270 21.15 -5.13 -14.05
N GLU A 271 22.08 -4.19 -14.22
CA GLU A 271 22.83 -3.58 -13.10
C GLU A 271 21.92 -2.71 -12.23
N GLN A 272 21.10 -1.87 -12.85
CA GLN A 272 20.15 -1.00 -12.16
C GLN A 272 19.00 -1.82 -11.56
N LEU A 273 18.54 -2.87 -12.24
CA LEU A 273 17.58 -3.81 -11.67
C LEU A 273 18.15 -4.49 -10.41
N LEU A 274 19.39 -4.99 -10.47
CA LEU A 274 20.05 -5.59 -9.32
C LEU A 274 20.19 -4.60 -8.16
N GLN A 275 20.60 -3.36 -8.45
CA GLN A 275 20.70 -2.31 -7.44
C GLN A 275 19.34 -2.00 -6.80
N ALA A 276 18.26 -1.90 -7.59
CA ALA A 276 16.90 -1.71 -7.09
C ALA A 276 16.45 -2.87 -6.20
N ILE A 277 16.79 -4.11 -6.57
CA ILE A 277 16.51 -5.31 -5.77
C ILE A 277 17.28 -5.28 -4.45
N ILE A 278 18.58 -4.96 -4.47
CA ILE A 278 19.42 -4.88 -3.25
C ILE A 278 18.86 -3.84 -2.28
N GLU A 279 18.51 -2.65 -2.77
CA GLU A 279 17.93 -1.60 -1.93
C GLU A 279 16.56 -1.99 -1.36
N SER A 280 15.74 -2.67 -2.17
CA SER A 280 14.45 -3.20 -1.72
C SER A 280 14.63 -4.28 -0.64
N LEU A 281 15.59 -5.20 -0.82
CA LEU A 281 15.93 -6.25 0.15
C LEU A 281 16.48 -5.68 1.44
N ALA A 282 17.33 -4.64 1.37
CA ALA A 282 17.83 -3.96 2.56
C ALA A 282 16.68 -3.34 3.37
N LEU A 283 15.66 -2.81 2.69
CA LEU A 283 14.48 -2.26 3.35
C LEU A 283 13.64 -3.36 4.04
N VAL A 284 13.22 -4.39 3.30
CA VAL A 284 12.37 -5.46 3.86
C VAL A 284 13.11 -6.41 4.81
N GLY A 285 14.43 -6.53 4.66
CA GLY A 285 15.31 -7.33 5.51
C GLY A 285 15.45 -6.80 6.94
N THR A 286 15.01 -5.56 7.19
CA THR A 286 14.85 -5.06 8.56
C THR A 286 13.70 -5.76 9.31
N VAL A 287 12.73 -6.31 8.58
CA VAL A 287 11.53 -7.00 9.10
C VAL A 287 11.69 -8.52 9.00
N LYS A 288 12.15 -9.01 7.85
CA LYS A 288 12.39 -10.43 7.58
C LYS A 288 13.87 -10.71 7.85
N CYS A 289 14.20 -11.72 8.67
CA CYS A 289 15.59 -12.12 8.94
C CYS A 289 16.26 -12.73 7.69
N TYR A 290 16.54 -11.93 6.67
CA TYR A 290 17.38 -12.35 5.55
C TYR A 290 18.83 -12.23 5.99
N ASN A 291 19.49 -13.37 6.17
CA ASN A 291 20.90 -13.43 6.50
C ASN A 291 21.72 -13.15 5.23
N ILE A 292 21.89 -11.87 4.87
CA ILE A 292 22.61 -11.43 3.66
C ILE A 292 24.13 -11.71 3.77
N GLN A 293 24.63 -12.21 4.90
CA GLN A 293 26.06 -12.44 5.16
C GLN A 293 26.67 -13.73 4.54
N LYS A 294 26.01 -14.42 3.60
CA LYS A 294 26.56 -15.66 3.00
C LYS A 294 26.69 -15.61 1.47
N GLN A 295 27.26 -14.55 0.90
CA GLN A 295 27.87 -14.62 -0.44
C GLN A 295 29.13 -13.74 -0.52
N ARG A 296 30.13 -14.10 0.28
CA ARG A 296 31.55 -13.77 0.02
C ARG A 296 32.40 -14.94 0.51
N THR A 297 32.49 -15.96 -0.32
CA THR A 297 33.58 -16.94 -0.34
C THR A 297 33.81 -17.33 -1.78
#